data_AF-A0AA38C0E5-F1
#
_entry.id   AF-A0AA38C0E5-F1
#
_cell.length_a   1.000
_cell.length_b   1.000
_cell.length_c   1.000
_cell.angle_alpha   90.00
_cell.angle_beta   90.00
_cell.angle_gamma   90.00
#
_symmetry.space_group_name_H-M   'P 1'
#
loop_
_entity.id
_entity.type
_entity.pdbx_description
1 polymer ?
#
loop_
_entity_poly.entity_id
_entity_poly.type
_entity_poly.pdbx_seq_one_letter_code
_entity_poly.pdbx_strand_id
1 'polypeptide(L)' 'VNLIIDQESRRNIVDPAIVNTCVEESLRIVVEITAKCLSREPASRPSIEDVLWNLKYAAQVQDMTASDLQDDENT' A
#
# COMPACT_ATOMS: atom_id res chain seq x y z
N VAL A 1 7.83 -2.95 -16.54
CA VAL A 1 6.98 -3.24 -15.36
C VAL A 1 6.54 -1.93 -14.76
N ASN A 2 5.24 -1.67 -14.67
CA ASN A 2 4.72 -0.46 -14.02
C ASN A 2 4.08 -0.86 -12.70
N LEU A 3 4.87 -0.78 -11.61
CA LEU A 3 4.49 -1.19 -10.26
C LEU A 3 3.27 -0.45 -9.69
N ILE A 4 2.94 0.71 -10.28
CA ILE A 4 1.81 1.54 -9.88
C ILE A 4 0.50 1.02 -10.47
N ILE A 5 0.55 0.47 -11.70
CA ILE A 5 -0.64 0.07 -12.46
C ILE A 5 -0.88 -1.45 -12.35
N ASP A 6 0.19 -2.24 -12.27
CA ASP A 6 0.08 -3.70 -12.32
C ASP A 6 0.13 -4.35 -10.93
N GLN A 7 -0.99 -4.95 -10.53
CA GLN A 7 -1.15 -5.62 -9.23
C GLN A 7 -0.24 -6.85 -9.11
N GLU A 8 -0.08 -7.64 -10.17
CA GLU A 8 0.74 -8.85 -10.15
C GLU A 8 2.22 -8.50 -9.97
N SER A 9 2.73 -7.54 -10.74
CA SER A 9 4.09 -7.01 -10.54
C SER A 9 4.30 -6.48 -9.13
N ARG A 10 3.28 -5.86 -8.52
CA ARG A 10 3.37 -5.34 -7.16
C ARG A 10 3.47 -6.45 -6.13
N ARG A 11 2.66 -7.51 -6.25
CA ARG A 11 2.75 -8.68 -5.36
C ARG A 11 4.08 -9.41 -5.46
N ASN A 12 4.66 -9.47 -6.66
CA ASN A 12 5.94 -10.14 -6.90
C ASN A 12 7.16 -9.47 -6.23
N ILE A 13 7.04 -8.20 -5.79
CA ILE A 13 8.12 -7.48 -5.10
C ILE A 13 7.93 -7.39 -3.59
N VAL A 14 6.77 -7.81 -3.09
CA VAL A 14 6.46 -7.80 -1.65
C VAL A 14 7.09 -9.03 -1.00
N ASP A 15 7.53 -8.87 0.24
CA ASP A 15 8.04 -9.98 1.03
C ASP A 15 6.99 -11.12 1.10
N PRO A 16 7.36 -12.36 0.72
CA PRO A 16 6.45 -13.51 0.75
C PRO A 16 5.79 -13.74 2.11
N ALA A 17 6.40 -13.30 3.21
CA ALA A 17 5.84 -13.41 4.56
C ALA A 17 4.59 -12.53 4.77
N ILE A 18 4.42 -11.47 3.98
CA ILE A 18 3.32 -10.50 4.15
C ILE A 18 2.44 -10.31 2.90
N VAL A 19 2.82 -10.87 1.74
CA VAL A 19 2.11 -10.66 0.46
C VAL A 19 0.63 -11.08 0.50
N ASN A 20 0.28 -12.05 1.35
CA ASN A 20 -1.10 -12.53 1.52
C ASN A 20 -1.82 -11.90 2.71
N THR A 21 -1.15 -11.04 3.49
CA THR A 21 -1.77 -10.34 4.62
C THR A 21 -2.18 -8.91 4.26
N CYS A 22 -1.64 -8.37 3.17
CA CYS A 22 -1.93 -7.00 2.73
C CYS A 22 -3.14 -6.96 1.79
N VAL A 23 -4.03 -6.00 2.01
CA VAL A 23 -5.05 -5.67 1.03
C VAL A 23 -4.44 -4.89 -0.12
N GLU A 24 -4.99 -5.12 -1.31
CA GLU A 24 -4.40 -4.65 -2.56
C GLU A 24 -4.26 -3.12 -2.62
N GLU A 25 -5.26 -2.40 -2.09
CA GLU A 25 -5.28 -0.95 -2.12
C GLU A 25 -4.28 -0.34 -1.11
N SER A 26 -4.16 -0.92 0.09
CA SER A 26 -3.12 -0.52 1.06
C SER A 26 -1.72 -0.70 0.45
N LEU A 27 -1.49 -1.86 -0.17
CA LEU A 27 -0.24 -2.18 -0.83
C LEU A 27 0.06 -1.21 -1.99
N ARG A 28 -0.95 -0.85 -2.79
CA ARG A 28 -0.84 0.15 -3.84
C ARG A 28 -0.35 1.48 -3.30
N ILE A 29 -0.99 2.00 -2.27
CA ILE A 29 -0.66 3.30 -1.66
C ILE A 29 0.80 3.31 -1.18
N VAL A 30 1.22 2.25 -0.49
CA VAL A 30 2.61 2.11 0.01
C VAL A 30 3.61 2.10 -1.15
N VAL A 31 3.36 1.31 -2.19
CA VAL A 31 4.27 1.24 -3.35
C VAL A 31 4.32 2.56 -4.12
N GLU A 32 3.19 3.25 -4.28
CA GLU A 32 3.14 4.56 -4.91
C GLU A 32 3.94 5.62 -4.14
N ILE A 33 3.77 5.71 -2.81
CA ILE A 33 4.51 6.69 -2.01
C ILE A 33 5.99 6.36 -1.95
N THR A 34 6.37 5.08 -1.84
CA THR A 34 7.77 4.63 -1.90
C THR A 34 8.41 4.98 -3.25
N ALA A 35 7.71 4.76 -4.36
CA ALA A 35 8.20 5.12 -5.69
C ALA A 35 8.44 6.63 -5.83
N LYS A 36 7.54 7.48 -5.30
CA LYS A 36 7.70 8.94 -5.30
C LYS A 36 8.90 9.38 -4.45
N CYS A 37 9.10 8.78 -3.27
CA CYS A 37 10.27 9.04 -2.42
C CYS A 37 11.60 8.71 -3.12
N LEU A 38 11.61 7.67 -3.96
CA LEU A 38 12.77 7.22 -4.72
C LEU A 38 12.95 7.95 -6.07
N SER A 39 12.15 8.99 -6.35
CA SER A 39 12.27 9.76 -7.58
C SER A 39 13.69 10.32 -7.76
N ARG A 40 14.20 10.20 -9.00
CA ARG A 40 15.47 10.81 -9.42
C ARG A 40 15.37 12.33 -9.47
N GLU A 41 14.18 12.86 -9.72
CA GLU A 41 13.91 14.29 -9.69
C GLU A 41 13.55 14.69 -8.24
N PRO A 42 14.37 15.51 -7.56
CA PRO A 42 14.13 15.87 -6.16
C PRO A 42 12.81 16.64 -5.96
N ALA A 43 12.38 17.41 -6.96
CA ALA A 43 11.15 18.21 -6.90
C ALA A 43 9.87 17.35 -6.90
N SER A 44 9.90 16.12 -7.41
CA SER A 44 8.76 15.19 -7.35
C SER A 44 8.77 14.32 -6.09
N ARG A 45 9.76 14.47 -5.20
CA ARG A 45 9.75 13.81 -3.90
C ARG A 45 8.74 14.50 -2.97
N PRO A 46 7.92 13.72 -2.25
CA PRO A 46 6.89 14.27 -1.37
C PRO A 46 7.49 14.94 -0.13
N SER A 47 6.70 15.79 0.53
CA SER A 47 7.04 16.25 1.87
C SER A 47 6.95 15.09 2.88
N ILE A 48 7.62 15.21 4.03
CA ILE A 48 7.49 14.19 5.08
C ILE A 48 6.06 14.09 5.62
N GLU A 49 5.31 15.20 5.59
CA GLU A 49 3.89 15.23 5.98
C GLU A 49 3.03 14.39 5.03
N ASP A 50 3.24 14.53 3.72
CA ASP A 50 2.57 13.70 2.71
C ASP A 50 2.91 12.22 2.86
N VAL A 51 4.18 11.90 3.14
CA VAL A 51 4.61 10.51 3.39
C VAL A 51 3.87 9.93 4.59
N LEU A 52 3.87 10.64 5.72
CA LEU A 52 3.19 10.20 6.93
C LEU A 52 1.68 10.05 6.72
N TRP A 53 1.08 10.97 5.97
CA TRP A 53 -0.35 10.91 5.66
C TRP A 53 -0.68 9.67 4.83
N ASN A 54 0.06 9.40 3.75
CA ASN A 54 -0.17 8.23 2.89
C ASN A 54 0.04 6.91 3.64
N LEU A 55 1.06 6.82 4.50
CA LEU A 55 1.30 5.61 5.31
C LEU A 55 0.18 5.36 6.33
N LYS A 56 -0.32 6.42 7.00
CA LYS A 56 -1.48 6.30 7.90
C LYS A 56 -2.74 5.92 7.16
N TYR A 57 -2.94 6.47 5.96
CA TYR A 57 -4.07 6.12 5.12
C TYR A 57 -4.02 4.66 4.67
N ALA A 58 -2.85 4.18 4.23
CA ALA A 58 -2.66 2.77 3.88
C ALA A 58 -2.95 1.83 5.06
N ALA A 59 -2.52 2.17 6.28
CA ALA A 59 -2.83 1.41 7.48
C ALA A 59 -4.35 1.41 7.78
N GLN A 60 -5.01 2.56 7.67
CA GLN A 60 -6.46 2.64 7.84
C GLN A 60 -7.22 1.77 6.84
N VAL A 61 -6.83 1.80 5.56
CA VAL A 61 -7.44 0.96 4.51
C VAL A 61 -7.27 -0.52 4.82
N GLN A 62 -6.09 -0.92 5.33
CA GLN A 62 -5.83 -2.30 5.74
C GLN A 62 -6.76 -2.75 6.89
N ASP A 63 -6.95 -1.90 7.90
CA ASP A 63 -7.74 -2.22 9.10
C ASP A 63 -9.25 -2.28 8.80
N MET A 64 -9.76 -1.41 7.93
CA MET A 64 -11.17 -1.40 7.53
C MET A 64 -11.57 -2.73 6.88
N THR A 65 -10.77 -3.22 5.94
CA THR A 65 -11.06 -4.46 5.23
C THR A 65 -10.83 -5.72 6.07
N ALA A 66 -9.97 -5.66 7.10
CA ALA A 66 -9.84 -6.75 8.07
C ALA A 66 -11.07 -6.86 8.99
N SER A 67 -11.78 -5.74 9.23
CA SER A 67 -12.97 -5.67 10.06
C SER A 67 -14.21 -6.21 9.33
N ASP A 68 -14.32 -5.98 8.01
CA ASP A 68 -15.42 -6.49 7.18
C ASP A 68 -15.45 -8.03 7.04
N LEU A 69 -14.33 -8.71 7.29
CA LEU A 69 -14.25 -10.18 7.28
C LEU A 69 -14.71 -10.83 8.59
N GLN A 70 -14.96 -10.04 9.64
CA GLN A 70 -15.38 -10.56 10.96
C GLN A 70 -16.91 -10.60 11.14
N ASP A 71 -17.67 -10.01 10.23
CA ASP A 71 -19.14 -9.99 10.31
C ASP A 71 -19.83 -11.23 9.66
N ASP A 72 -19.07 -12.11 8.99
CA ASP A 72 -19.58 -13.33 8.34
C ASP A 72 -19.38 -14.63 9.15
N GLU A 73 -18.73 -14.59 10.33
CA GLU A 73 -18.50 -15.78 11.19
C GLU A 73 -19.46 -15.83 12.41
N ASN A 74 -20.62 -15.17 12.33
CA ASN A 74 -21.66 -15.27 13.36
C ASN A 74 -23.11 -15.18 12.85
N THR A 75 -23.42 -15.74 11.67
CA THR A 75 -24.80 -16.09 11.24
C THR A 75 -24.88 -17.50 10.68
#